data_AF-A0AA97EJS6-F1
#
_entry.id   AF-A0AA97EJS6-F1
#
_cell.length_a   1.000
_cell.length_b   1.000
_cell.length_c   1.000
_cell.angle_alpha   90.00
_cell.angle_beta   90.00
_cell.angle_gamma   90.00
#
_symmetry.space_group_name_H-M   'P 1'
#
loop_
_entity.id
_entity.type
_entity.pdbx_description
1 polymer ?
#
loop_
_entity_poly.entity_id
_entity_poly.type
_entity_poly.pdbx_seq_one_letter_code
_entity_poly.pdbx_strand_id
1 'polypeptide(L)'
;MKKIDLEKKSLEIQKIISRYTKESFVCFFADFIRHHPERSNIGFSKKFKSKLKDSLYLIMLRLSTPLAGKEELHYSEKNDLVLQQVADILLEIVSFYLSENYEGNEFDEISDKRQKLLVHELAFKNYFQNGILNYREQEVNKVIRMFKPYQDKIQERLEIDLKTLINLCNHSELIYRAKSINSKSFILDKGFDKLARQSANGLLAENEFTDKLLELSNETQESFLNFFEKPHQCLLFAKQDFHLSFEEKHIDIFCGLFSIDIKDNHSNLFYSQQNPLENKPIIRISDNQYLNVYQKQLPSALYDLLYTTLTQTKKEKEQVNFRRGKVVLESHTLDIFKKFFKKSKRIKIFTNYYINNEPEEKDILILVDNNAYIIECKASRYREPRRVTEQAYQRIKSDFNDCIQKGYDQCYQVEQELLNNEKVIVSLKNKSEVIITNEIHEIFCIVVTSERFASIQTDLGLMLKRKNNEDPYPWSIYVDDLETFLKVLYNSFSNPSRKIFNFLEHRELLHGRLITNDELDVCAMFLKDPKNFKEICESEYVVFTDPTLQNYFDKLYFDKKLKFRIEDF
;
A
#
# COMPACT_ATOMS: atom_id res chain seq x y z
N MET A 1 -15.51 7.11 -29.62
CA MET A 1 -16.22 6.74 -28.38
C MET A 1 -17.17 7.85 -27.94
N LYS A 2 -18.22 7.55 -27.15
CA LYS A 2 -19.08 8.60 -26.58
C LYS A 2 -18.30 9.37 -25.52
N LYS A 3 -18.12 10.68 -25.74
CA LYS A 3 -17.62 11.61 -24.73
C LYS A 3 -18.62 11.62 -23.57
N ILE A 4 -18.22 11.12 -22.40
CA ILE A 4 -19.08 11.21 -21.20
C ILE A 4 -18.81 12.53 -20.48
N ASP A 5 -19.85 13.04 -19.85
CA ASP A 5 -19.76 14.19 -18.96
C ASP A 5 -19.59 13.67 -17.53
N LEU A 6 -18.36 13.75 -17.01
CA LEU A 6 -18.00 13.25 -15.69
C LEU A 6 -18.77 13.95 -14.56
N GLU A 7 -19.02 15.24 -14.70
CA GLU A 7 -19.79 16.01 -13.73
C GLU A 7 -21.24 15.53 -13.72
N LYS A 8 -21.85 15.41 -14.90
CA LYS A 8 -23.21 14.87 -15.03
C LYS A 8 -23.36 13.48 -14.42
N LYS A 9 -22.41 12.57 -14.68
CA LYS A 9 -22.43 11.20 -14.12
C LYS A 9 -22.23 11.18 -12.62
N SER A 10 -21.35 12.03 -12.09
CA SER A 10 -21.15 12.16 -10.64
C SER A 10 -22.40 12.70 -9.94
N LEU A 11 -23.07 13.70 -10.55
CA LEU A 11 -24.35 14.23 -10.06
C LEU A 11 -25.48 13.20 -10.16
N GLU A 12 -25.46 12.32 -11.16
CA GLU A 12 -26.40 11.21 -11.31
C GLU A 12 -26.29 10.23 -10.13
N ILE A 13 -25.06 9.79 -9.81
CA ILE A 13 -24.80 8.98 -8.61
C ILE A 13 -25.26 9.73 -7.37
N GLN A 14 -24.88 11.01 -7.22
CA GLN A 14 -25.22 11.81 -6.06
C GLN A 14 -26.74 11.89 -5.85
N LYS A 15 -27.52 12.05 -6.92
CA LYS A 15 -28.99 12.05 -6.88
C LYS A 15 -29.55 10.72 -6.37
N ILE A 16 -28.98 9.59 -6.81
CA ILE A 16 -29.42 8.25 -6.38
C ILE A 16 -29.14 8.07 -4.88
N ILE A 17 -27.92 8.35 -4.43
CA ILE A 17 -27.49 8.08 -3.05
C ILE A 17 -28.01 9.09 -2.03
N SER A 18 -28.43 10.29 -2.47
CA SER A 18 -28.98 11.35 -1.60
C SER A 18 -30.29 10.95 -0.90
N ARG A 19 -30.94 9.85 -1.32
CA ARG A 19 -32.10 9.30 -0.60
C ARG A 19 -31.74 8.77 0.79
N TYR A 20 -30.52 8.27 0.96
CA TYR A 20 -30.06 7.66 2.20
C TYR A 20 -29.58 8.73 3.19
N THR A 21 -29.76 8.53 4.49
CA THR A 21 -29.18 9.42 5.52
C THR A 21 -27.66 9.42 5.41
N LYS A 22 -27.01 10.56 5.73
CA LYS A 22 -25.54 10.64 5.69
C LYS A 22 -24.91 9.59 6.59
N GLU A 23 -25.41 9.46 7.82
CA GLU A 23 -24.89 8.55 8.84
C GLU A 23 -24.96 7.08 8.41
N SER A 24 -26.13 6.60 7.98
CA SER A 24 -26.27 5.20 7.53
C SER A 24 -25.38 4.89 6.33
N PHE A 25 -25.25 5.83 5.40
CA PHE A 25 -24.45 5.65 4.21
C PHE A 25 -22.95 5.56 4.51
N VAL A 26 -22.42 6.46 5.36
CA VAL A 26 -21.00 6.41 5.73
C VAL A 26 -20.68 5.19 6.58
N CYS A 27 -21.58 4.80 7.48
CA CYS A 27 -21.44 3.61 8.30
C CYS A 27 -21.47 2.33 7.45
N PHE A 28 -22.39 2.24 6.49
CA PHE A 28 -22.48 1.11 5.56
C PHE A 28 -21.19 0.92 4.76
N PHE A 29 -20.66 1.99 4.16
CA PHE A 29 -19.46 1.88 3.34
C PHE A 29 -18.18 1.70 4.16
N ALA A 30 -18.09 2.26 5.37
CA ALA A 30 -16.99 1.97 6.28
C ALA A 30 -16.96 0.48 6.69
N ASP A 31 -18.13 -0.07 7.02
CA ASP A 31 -18.29 -1.51 7.26
C ASP A 31 -17.95 -2.34 6.01
N PHE A 32 -18.45 -1.95 4.83
CA PHE A 32 -18.17 -2.66 3.59
C PHE A 32 -16.67 -2.70 3.29
N ILE A 33 -15.95 -1.56 3.41
CA ILE A 33 -14.50 -1.51 3.25
C ILE A 33 -13.83 -2.56 4.14
N ARG A 34 -14.27 -2.67 5.40
CA ARG A 34 -13.62 -3.53 6.38
C ARG A 34 -13.97 -5.01 6.21
N HIS A 35 -15.25 -5.29 6.01
CA HIS A 35 -15.81 -6.64 6.05
C HIS A 35 -16.08 -7.24 4.67
N HIS A 36 -15.66 -6.57 3.58
CA HIS A 36 -15.82 -7.14 2.24
C HIS A 36 -15.19 -8.54 2.05
N PRO A 37 -14.09 -8.94 2.72
CA PRO A 37 -13.54 -10.29 2.56
C PRO A 37 -14.47 -11.36 3.16
N GLU A 38 -15.21 -11.02 4.22
CA GLU A 38 -16.21 -11.89 4.84
C GLU A 38 -17.58 -11.83 4.14
N ARG A 39 -17.77 -10.91 3.19
CA ARG A 39 -19.04 -10.73 2.45
C ARG A 39 -18.96 -11.38 1.08
N SER A 40 -20.10 -11.84 0.57
CA SER A 40 -20.20 -12.40 -0.78
C SER A 40 -19.83 -11.36 -1.85
N ASN A 41 -18.96 -11.72 -2.80
CA ASN A 41 -18.58 -10.88 -3.93
C ASN A 41 -19.63 -10.93 -5.07
N ILE A 42 -20.89 -10.67 -4.72
CA ILE A 42 -22.06 -10.65 -5.60
C ILE A 42 -22.67 -9.23 -5.63
N GLY A 43 -23.70 -9.03 -6.47
CA GLY A 43 -24.45 -7.77 -6.51
C GLY A 43 -23.58 -6.56 -6.82
N PHE A 44 -23.78 -5.46 -6.09
CA PHE A 44 -23.01 -4.22 -6.29
C PHE A 44 -21.52 -4.43 -6.03
N SER A 45 -21.17 -5.28 -5.06
CA SER A 45 -19.80 -5.53 -4.65
C SER A 45 -18.97 -5.97 -5.86
N LYS A 46 -19.43 -6.96 -6.64
CA LYS A 46 -18.71 -7.50 -7.80
C LYS A 46 -18.30 -6.44 -8.83
N LYS A 47 -19.05 -5.34 -8.93
CA LYS A 47 -18.85 -4.28 -9.92
C LYS A 47 -17.78 -3.26 -9.50
N PHE A 48 -17.51 -3.12 -8.20
CA PHE A 48 -16.48 -2.20 -7.71
C PHE A 48 -15.08 -2.68 -8.13
N LYS A 49 -14.29 -1.76 -8.70
CA LYS A 49 -12.91 -2.01 -9.11
C LYS A 49 -11.96 -1.94 -7.92
N SER A 50 -12.21 -1.01 -7.01
CA SER A 50 -11.48 -0.88 -5.76
C SER A 50 -12.47 -0.77 -4.62
N LYS A 51 -12.58 -1.81 -3.80
CA LYS A 51 -13.49 -1.81 -2.63
C LYS A 51 -13.23 -0.64 -1.70
N LEU A 52 -11.96 -0.22 -1.60
CA LEU A 52 -11.54 0.94 -0.80
C LEU A 52 -11.85 2.26 -1.52
N LYS A 53 -11.24 2.52 -2.69
CA LYS A 53 -11.30 3.83 -3.34
C LYS A 53 -12.70 4.17 -3.84
N ASP A 54 -13.45 3.19 -4.34
CA ASP A 54 -14.83 3.38 -4.79
C ASP A 54 -15.74 3.75 -3.60
N SER A 55 -15.58 3.06 -2.47
CA SER A 55 -16.34 3.35 -1.25
C SER A 55 -16.00 4.72 -0.67
N LEU A 56 -14.71 5.08 -0.61
CA LEU A 56 -14.28 6.40 -0.13
C LEU A 56 -14.80 7.53 -1.03
N TYR A 57 -14.82 7.33 -2.34
CA TYR A 57 -15.43 8.27 -3.28
C TYR A 57 -16.92 8.44 -3.02
N LEU A 58 -17.66 7.34 -2.89
CA LEU A 58 -19.11 7.39 -2.62
C LEU A 58 -19.43 8.05 -1.28
N ILE A 59 -18.66 7.76 -0.22
CA ILE A 59 -18.77 8.43 1.07
C ILE A 59 -18.65 9.94 0.88
N MET A 60 -17.58 10.41 0.23
CA MET A 60 -17.37 11.84 0.05
C MET A 60 -18.40 12.50 -0.87
N LEU A 61 -18.85 11.80 -1.90
CA LEU A 61 -19.92 12.27 -2.78
C LEU A 61 -21.24 12.43 -2.01
N ARG A 62 -21.53 11.51 -1.07
CA ARG A 62 -22.67 11.59 -0.16
C ARG A 62 -22.53 12.72 0.86
N LEU A 63 -21.33 12.97 1.37
CA LEU A 63 -21.11 14.09 2.30
C LEU A 63 -21.20 15.45 1.59
N SER A 64 -20.88 15.50 0.30
CA SER A 64 -20.94 16.70 -0.55
C SER A 64 -22.34 17.06 -1.04
N THR A 65 -23.37 16.26 -0.76
CA THR A 65 -24.76 16.63 -1.08
C THR A 65 -25.42 17.35 0.10
N PRO A 66 -26.16 18.46 -0.16
CA PRO A 66 -26.88 19.19 0.88
C PRO A 66 -28.14 18.45 1.36
N LEU A 67 -28.58 17.40 0.66
CA LEU A 67 -29.79 16.66 1.02
C LEU A 67 -29.54 15.77 2.25
N ALA A 68 -30.45 15.88 3.24
CA ALA A 68 -30.38 15.10 4.47
C ALA A 68 -30.58 13.59 4.24
N GLY A 69 -31.37 13.20 3.23
CA GLY A 69 -31.85 11.84 3.06
C GLY A 69 -32.95 11.48 4.07
N LYS A 70 -33.69 10.42 3.80
CA LYS A 70 -34.79 9.94 4.67
C LYS A 70 -34.77 8.43 4.90
N GLU A 71 -33.98 7.69 4.13
CA GLU A 71 -33.91 6.23 4.19
C GLU A 71 -32.61 5.78 4.87
N GLU A 72 -32.65 4.71 5.65
CA GLU A 72 -31.46 4.10 6.24
C GLU A 72 -30.88 3.06 5.28
N LEU A 73 -29.59 3.20 4.94
CA LEU A 73 -28.89 2.22 4.11
C LEU A 73 -28.50 0.99 4.94
N HIS A 74 -29.01 -0.17 4.54
CA HIS A 74 -28.71 -1.48 5.12
C HIS A 74 -28.68 -2.54 4.02
N TYR A 75 -28.17 -3.74 4.31
CA TYR A 75 -28.14 -4.84 3.35
C TYR A 75 -29.56 -5.36 3.09
N SER A 76 -30.03 -5.21 1.85
CA SER A 76 -31.28 -5.77 1.35
C SER A 76 -31.21 -5.88 -0.18
N GLU A 77 -32.01 -6.75 -0.79
CA GLU A 77 -32.07 -6.89 -2.25
C GLU A 77 -32.39 -5.56 -2.94
N LYS A 78 -33.33 -4.79 -2.37
CA LYS A 78 -33.71 -3.47 -2.88
C LYS A 78 -32.52 -2.51 -2.89
N ASN A 79 -31.76 -2.44 -1.80
CA ASN A 79 -30.61 -1.55 -1.71
C ASN A 79 -29.46 -2.06 -2.59
N ASP A 80 -29.26 -3.38 -2.72
CA ASP A 80 -28.26 -3.94 -3.62
C ASP A 80 -28.54 -3.56 -5.08
N LEU A 81 -29.81 -3.63 -5.55
CA LEU A 81 -30.17 -3.18 -6.90
C LEU A 81 -29.89 -1.69 -7.12
N VAL A 82 -30.16 -0.83 -6.13
CA VAL A 82 -29.83 0.60 -6.20
C VAL A 82 -28.31 0.80 -6.27
N LEU A 83 -27.56 0.10 -5.42
CA LEU A 83 -26.10 0.19 -5.42
C LEU A 83 -25.46 -0.41 -6.68
N GLN A 84 -26.09 -1.41 -7.31
CA GLN A 84 -25.67 -1.94 -8.60
C GLN A 84 -25.80 -0.89 -9.71
N GLN A 85 -26.85 -0.08 -9.70
CA GLN A 85 -27.00 1.06 -10.63
C GLN A 85 -25.92 2.11 -10.41
N VAL A 86 -25.64 2.44 -9.14
CA VAL A 86 -24.52 3.33 -8.77
C VAL A 86 -23.19 2.77 -9.26
N ALA A 87 -22.96 1.47 -9.08
CA ALA A 87 -21.74 0.81 -9.49
C ALA A 87 -21.57 0.80 -11.02
N ASP A 88 -22.65 0.66 -11.79
CA ASP A 88 -22.60 0.74 -13.25
C ASP A 88 -22.17 2.14 -13.72
N ILE A 89 -22.76 3.20 -13.14
CA ILE A 89 -22.37 4.58 -13.46
C ILE A 89 -20.92 4.86 -13.03
N LEU A 90 -20.52 4.37 -11.86
CA LEU A 90 -19.15 4.52 -11.38
C LEU A 90 -18.16 3.79 -12.30
N LEU A 91 -18.52 2.61 -12.80
CA LEU A 91 -17.71 1.88 -13.76
C LEU A 91 -17.57 2.66 -15.07
N GLU A 92 -18.63 3.33 -15.56
CA GLU A 92 -18.51 4.24 -16.71
C GLU A 92 -17.52 5.38 -16.44
N ILE A 93 -17.58 6.01 -15.26
CA ILE A 93 -16.64 7.06 -14.84
C ILE A 93 -15.21 6.52 -14.85
N VAL A 94 -14.95 5.41 -14.16
CA VAL A 94 -13.63 4.80 -14.04
C VAL A 94 -13.10 4.33 -15.39
N SER A 95 -13.94 3.69 -16.21
CA SER A 95 -13.58 3.25 -17.56
C SER A 95 -13.30 4.43 -18.48
N PHE A 96 -13.99 5.56 -18.34
CA PHE A 96 -13.69 6.75 -19.15
C PHE A 96 -12.29 7.30 -18.88
N TYR A 97 -11.87 7.35 -17.61
CA TYR A 97 -10.50 7.75 -17.26
C TYR A 97 -9.42 6.88 -17.91
N LEU A 98 -9.75 5.65 -18.32
CA LEU A 98 -8.83 4.71 -18.96
C LEU A 98 -9.01 4.64 -20.49
N SER A 99 -10.24 4.82 -21.00
CA SER A 99 -10.60 4.50 -22.37
C SER A 99 -10.43 5.64 -23.37
N GLU A 100 -10.40 6.92 -22.95
CA GLU A 100 -10.07 8.05 -23.85
C GLU A 100 -8.71 7.92 -24.56
N ASN A 101 -7.88 6.99 -24.08
CA ASN A 101 -6.56 6.69 -24.59
C ASN A 101 -6.57 5.89 -25.90
N TYR A 102 -7.64 5.17 -26.23
CA TYR A 102 -7.69 4.28 -27.40
C TYR A 102 -8.55 4.89 -28.52
N GLU A 103 -7.95 5.70 -29.39
CA GLU A 103 -8.59 6.20 -30.61
C GLU A 103 -7.99 5.54 -31.86
N GLY A 104 -8.80 4.75 -32.59
CA GLY A 104 -8.45 4.18 -33.89
C GLY A 104 -7.90 2.74 -33.83
N ASN A 105 -7.45 2.24 -34.99
CA ASN A 105 -6.85 0.92 -35.19
C ASN A 105 -5.45 0.80 -34.55
N GLU A 106 -5.27 1.25 -33.31
CA GLU A 106 -3.99 1.26 -32.59
C GLU A 106 -3.50 -0.14 -32.18
N PHE A 107 -4.25 -1.17 -32.53
CA PHE A 107 -3.90 -2.57 -32.33
C PHE A 107 -3.20 -3.20 -33.54
N ASP A 108 -3.10 -2.49 -34.67
CA ASP A 108 -2.58 -3.07 -35.92
C ASP A 108 -1.03 -3.13 -35.94
N GLU A 109 -0.31 -2.31 -35.14
CA GLU A 109 1.16 -2.36 -35.02
C GLU A 109 1.68 -2.02 -33.61
N ILE A 110 2.74 -2.71 -33.15
CA ILE A 110 3.46 -2.39 -31.91
C ILE A 110 4.32 -1.14 -32.16
N SER A 111 3.87 0.02 -31.69
CA SER A 111 4.57 1.30 -31.79
C SER A 111 4.90 1.89 -30.41
N ASP A 112 5.81 2.87 -30.36
CA ASP A 112 6.12 3.70 -29.17
C ASP A 112 4.84 4.28 -28.51
N LYS A 113 3.77 4.51 -29.29
CA LYS A 113 2.48 4.97 -28.78
C LYS A 113 1.80 3.95 -27.87
N ARG A 114 1.77 2.66 -28.25
CA ARG A 114 1.14 1.59 -27.45
C ARG A 114 1.83 1.40 -26.10
N GLN A 115 3.16 1.48 -26.08
CA GLN A 115 3.94 1.41 -24.84
C GLN A 115 3.65 2.61 -23.92
N LYS A 116 3.55 3.83 -24.47
CA LYS A 116 3.16 5.03 -23.70
C LYS A 116 1.79 4.89 -23.05
N LEU A 117 0.81 4.36 -23.79
CA LEU A 117 -0.54 4.12 -23.30
C LEU A 117 -0.54 3.10 -22.17
N LEU A 118 0.16 1.98 -22.35
CA LEU A 118 0.28 0.94 -21.32
C LEU A 118 0.93 1.50 -20.03
N VAL A 119 2.05 2.22 -20.15
CA VAL A 119 2.73 2.85 -19.00
C VAL A 119 1.80 3.83 -18.28
N HIS A 120 1.05 4.64 -19.02
CA HIS A 120 0.08 5.57 -18.45
C HIS A 120 -1.03 4.84 -17.69
N GLU A 121 -1.63 3.81 -18.30
CA GLU A 121 -2.69 3.04 -17.66
C GLU A 121 -2.23 2.37 -16.36
N LEU A 122 -1.07 1.72 -16.39
CA LEU A 122 -0.52 1.01 -15.23
C LEU A 122 -0.27 1.98 -14.07
N ALA A 123 0.35 3.13 -14.35
CA ALA A 123 0.57 4.17 -13.34
C ALA A 123 -0.75 4.76 -12.82
N PHE A 124 -1.72 5.03 -13.71
CA PHE A 124 -3.01 5.58 -13.34
C PHE A 124 -3.83 4.63 -12.47
N LYS A 125 -3.95 3.35 -12.89
CA LYS A 125 -4.64 2.31 -12.11
C LYS A 125 -4.01 2.15 -10.74
N ASN A 126 -2.68 2.09 -10.68
CA ASN A 126 -1.99 1.99 -9.40
C ASN A 126 -2.27 3.19 -8.48
N TYR A 127 -2.23 4.42 -9.00
CA TYR A 127 -2.44 5.61 -8.18
C TYR A 127 -3.89 5.76 -7.69
N PHE A 128 -4.88 5.57 -8.57
CA PHE A 128 -6.28 5.86 -8.27
C PHE A 128 -7.10 4.66 -7.77
N GLN A 129 -6.66 3.43 -8.01
CA GLN A 129 -7.42 2.22 -7.66
C GLN A 129 -6.82 1.41 -6.52
N ASN A 130 -5.56 1.65 -6.13
CA ASN A 130 -4.95 0.97 -4.98
C ASN A 130 -4.92 1.85 -3.73
N GLY A 131 -5.04 1.22 -2.57
CA GLY A 131 -4.68 1.83 -1.29
C GLY A 131 -3.17 1.76 -1.04
N ILE A 132 -2.72 2.23 0.12
CA ILE A 132 -1.33 2.04 0.55
C ILE A 132 -1.12 0.56 0.89
N LEU A 133 -0.19 -0.09 0.17
CA LEU A 133 0.08 -1.52 0.23
C LEU A 133 1.30 -1.82 1.11
N ASN A 134 1.13 -1.69 2.42
CA ASN A 134 2.11 -2.10 3.42
C ASN A 134 1.45 -2.53 4.75
N TYR A 135 2.25 -3.02 5.70
CA TYR A 135 1.75 -3.38 7.02
C TYR A 135 1.72 -2.15 7.95
N ARG A 136 0.75 -2.14 8.86
CA ARG A 136 0.52 -1.00 9.77
C ARG A 136 1.77 -0.63 10.56
N GLU A 137 2.53 -1.62 11.02
CA GLU A 137 3.78 -1.41 11.77
C GLU A 137 4.88 -0.78 10.91
N GLN A 138 4.91 -1.06 9.60
CA GLN A 138 5.88 -0.43 8.69
C GLN A 138 5.60 1.06 8.56
N GLU A 139 4.32 1.45 8.42
CA GLU A 139 3.91 2.86 8.39
C GLU A 139 4.21 3.59 9.70
N VAL A 140 3.92 2.97 10.84
CA VAL A 140 4.26 3.55 12.15
C VAL A 140 5.77 3.73 12.29
N ASN A 141 6.56 2.73 11.89
CA ASN A 141 8.02 2.84 11.90
C ASN A 141 8.54 3.93 10.97
N LYS A 142 7.92 4.09 9.79
CA LYS A 142 8.21 5.18 8.87
C LYS A 142 8.00 6.55 9.52
N VAL A 143 6.89 6.74 10.25
CA VAL A 143 6.62 7.95 11.04
C VAL A 143 7.69 8.17 12.10
N ILE A 144 8.05 7.15 12.89
CA ILE A 144 9.06 7.23 13.95
C ILE A 144 10.42 7.64 13.36
N ARG A 145 10.92 6.91 12.35
CA ARG A 145 12.21 7.18 11.71
C ARG A 145 12.29 8.58 11.13
N MET A 146 11.19 9.03 10.50
CA MET A 146 11.13 10.36 9.89
C MET A 146 11.09 11.49 10.91
N PHE A 147 10.21 11.40 11.89
CA PHE A 147 9.76 12.58 12.63
C PHE A 147 10.24 12.66 14.08
N LYS A 148 10.78 11.57 14.65
CA LYS A 148 11.30 11.54 16.03
C LYS A 148 12.28 12.70 16.34
N PRO A 149 13.25 13.06 15.47
CA PRO A 149 14.15 14.18 15.78
C PRO A 149 13.51 15.57 15.73
N TYR A 150 12.25 15.68 15.30
CA TYR A 150 11.52 16.94 15.24
C TYR A 150 10.46 17.04 16.36
N GLN A 151 10.51 16.18 17.38
CA GLN A 151 9.50 16.13 18.45
C GLN A 151 9.22 17.49 19.10
N ASP A 152 10.25 18.31 19.34
CA ASP A 152 10.10 19.61 20.00
C ASP A 152 9.26 20.56 19.14
N LYS A 153 9.51 20.54 17.82
CA LYS A 153 8.81 21.36 16.84
C LYS A 153 7.38 20.87 16.58
N ILE A 154 7.16 19.55 16.71
CA ILE A 154 5.83 18.96 16.64
C ILE A 154 5.01 19.40 17.85
N GLN A 155 5.58 19.31 19.06
CA GLN A 155 4.95 19.79 20.28
C GLN A 155 4.64 21.29 20.23
N GLU A 156 5.56 22.10 19.71
CA GLU A 156 5.36 23.55 19.55
C GLU A 156 4.21 23.87 18.59
N ARG A 157 4.11 23.17 17.45
CA ARG A 157 3.14 23.50 16.39
C ARG A 157 1.78 22.84 16.55
N LEU A 158 1.71 21.67 17.18
CA LEU A 158 0.48 20.88 17.32
C LEU A 158 -0.02 20.82 18.77
N GLU A 159 0.74 21.37 19.72
CA GLU A 159 0.43 21.34 21.16
C GLU A 159 0.36 19.92 21.75
N ILE A 160 0.88 18.92 21.01
CA ILE A 160 0.93 17.51 21.39
C ILE A 160 2.20 16.87 20.82
N ASP A 161 2.83 16.00 21.60
CA ASP A 161 4.09 15.38 21.21
C ASP A 161 3.85 14.19 20.29
N LEU A 162 4.88 13.85 19.51
CA LEU A 162 4.81 12.78 18.53
C LEU A 162 4.50 11.41 19.17
N LYS A 163 5.04 11.12 20.36
CA LYS A 163 4.83 9.84 21.03
C LYS A 163 3.37 9.69 21.44
N THR A 164 2.79 10.74 22.01
CA THR A 164 1.37 10.78 22.38
C THR A 164 0.47 10.63 21.15
N LEU A 165 0.77 11.31 20.03
CA LEU A 165 0.03 11.15 18.77
C LEU A 165 0.08 9.71 18.22
N ILE A 166 1.26 9.08 18.21
CA ILE A 166 1.41 7.69 17.77
C ILE A 166 0.62 6.76 18.70
N ASN A 167 0.69 6.99 20.02
CA ASN A 167 -0.04 6.20 21.01
C ASN A 167 -1.56 6.33 20.85
N LEU A 168 -2.09 7.52 20.55
CA LEU A 168 -3.51 7.72 20.26
C LEU A 168 -3.94 6.95 18.99
N CYS A 169 -3.14 7.00 17.92
CA CYS A 169 -3.38 6.22 16.71
C CYS A 169 -3.38 4.69 16.99
N ASN A 170 -2.47 4.22 17.85
CA ASN A 170 -2.39 2.83 18.28
C ASN A 170 -3.57 2.43 19.18
N HIS A 171 -3.97 3.29 20.09
CA HIS A 171 -5.10 3.03 20.99
C HIS A 171 -6.42 2.97 20.22
N SER A 172 -6.61 3.81 19.19
CA SER A 172 -7.77 3.72 18.28
C SER A 172 -7.90 2.33 17.64
N GLU A 173 -6.77 1.75 17.19
CA GLU A 173 -6.74 0.38 16.66
C GLU A 173 -7.05 -0.67 17.74
N LEU A 174 -6.57 -0.49 18.96
CA LEU A 174 -6.88 -1.41 20.07
C LEU A 174 -8.37 -1.39 20.44
N ILE A 175 -8.99 -0.21 20.50
CA ILE A 175 -10.44 -0.06 20.72
C ILE A 175 -11.20 -0.79 19.63
N TYR A 176 -10.86 -0.53 18.37
CA TYR A 176 -11.47 -1.21 17.22
C TYR A 176 -11.35 -2.73 17.34
N ARG A 177 -10.15 -3.25 17.60
CA ARG A 177 -9.92 -4.71 17.73
C ARG A 177 -10.75 -5.32 18.85
N ALA A 178 -10.78 -4.68 20.01
CA ALA A 178 -11.58 -5.14 21.14
C ALA A 178 -13.08 -5.19 20.78
N LYS A 179 -13.62 -4.12 20.19
CA LYS A 179 -15.02 -4.07 19.76
C LYS A 179 -15.33 -5.07 18.64
N SER A 180 -14.40 -5.27 17.70
CA SER A 180 -14.57 -6.21 16.58
C SER A 180 -14.55 -7.68 17.02
N ILE A 181 -13.69 -8.03 17.98
CA ILE A 181 -13.68 -9.36 18.59
C ILE A 181 -14.99 -9.57 19.35
N ASN A 182 -15.40 -8.58 20.15
CA ASN A 182 -16.64 -8.69 20.94
C ASN A 182 -17.88 -8.82 20.05
N SER A 183 -17.98 -8.04 18.97
CA SER A 183 -19.10 -8.10 18.02
C SER A 183 -19.15 -9.40 17.23
N LYS A 184 -18.09 -10.21 17.25
CA LYS A 184 -18.00 -11.50 16.54
C LYS A 184 -17.91 -12.68 17.51
N SER A 185 -18.19 -12.46 18.80
CA SER A 185 -18.10 -13.49 19.84
C SER A 185 -18.98 -14.70 19.56
N PHE A 186 -20.14 -14.50 18.89
CA PHE A 186 -21.05 -15.57 18.48
C PHE A 186 -20.39 -16.62 17.57
N ILE A 187 -19.33 -16.28 16.82
CA ILE A 187 -18.60 -17.21 15.95
C ILE A 187 -17.85 -18.27 16.77
N LEU A 188 -17.49 -17.95 18.01
CA LEU A 188 -16.79 -18.88 18.91
C LEU A 188 -17.74 -19.89 19.57
N ASP A 189 -19.06 -19.68 19.45
CA ASP A 189 -20.07 -20.61 19.93
C ASP A 189 -20.14 -21.84 19.01
N LYS A 190 -19.97 -23.04 19.59
CA LYS A 190 -19.97 -24.30 18.82
C LYS A 190 -21.33 -24.62 18.21
N GLY A 191 -22.42 -24.20 18.86
CA GLY A 191 -23.77 -24.33 18.34
C GLY A 191 -23.97 -23.44 17.11
N PHE A 192 -23.51 -22.19 17.18
CA PHE A 192 -23.53 -21.29 16.03
C PHE A 192 -22.62 -21.77 14.89
N ASP A 193 -21.38 -22.20 15.15
CA ASP A 193 -20.49 -22.73 14.10
C ASP A 193 -21.14 -23.93 13.38
N LYS A 194 -21.77 -24.84 14.12
CA LYS A 194 -22.53 -25.95 13.54
C LYS A 194 -23.68 -25.46 12.68
N LEU A 195 -24.49 -24.52 13.18
CA LEU A 195 -25.61 -23.93 12.47
C LEU A 195 -25.15 -23.25 11.16
N ALA A 196 -24.12 -22.42 11.23
CA ALA A 196 -23.55 -21.71 10.09
C ALA A 196 -23.00 -22.67 9.02
N ARG A 197 -22.30 -23.74 9.41
CA ARG A 197 -21.82 -24.77 8.47
C ARG A 197 -22.95 -25.56 7.82
N GLN A 198 -24.02 -25.86 8.56
CA GLN A 198 -25.18 -26.53 7.99
C GLN A 198 -25.85 -25.65 6.93
N SER A 199 -26.04 -24.37 7.24
CA SER A 199 -26.57 -23.38 6.29
C SER A 199 -25.68 -23.23 5.05
N ALA A 200 -24.37 -23.04 5.24
CA ALA A 200 -23.41 -22.88 4.14
C ALA A 200 -23.32 -24.09 3.20
N ASN A 201 -23.59 -25.29 3.71
CA ASN A 201 -23.60 -26.53 2.93
C ASN A 201 -24.99 -26.87 2.32
N GLY A 202 -25.97 -25.97 2.43
CA GLY A 202 -27.32 -26.19 1.91
C GLY A 202 -28.11 -27.27 2.66
N LEU A 203 -27.72 -27.59 3.90
CA LEU A 203 -28.38 -28.59 4.74
C LEU A 203 -29.55 -28.01 5.57
N LEU A 204 -29.84 -26.71 5.40
CA LEU A 204 -30.94 -26.01 6.05
C LEU A 204 -31.73 -25.25 4.99
N ALA A 205 -33.05 -25.32 5.08
CA ALA A 205 -33.91 -24.38 4.35
C ALA A 205 -33.75 -22.97 4.95
N GLU A 206 -33.98 -21.94 4.14
CA GLU A 206 -33.74 -20.53 4.51
C GLU A 206 -34.57 -20.08 5.73
N ASN A 207 -35.76 -20.65 5.90
CA ASN A 207 -36.65 -20.41 7.04
C ASN A 207 -36.24 -21.18 8.32
N GLU A 208 -35.48 -22.27 8.21
CA GLU A 208 -35.05 -23.07 9.36
C GLU A 208 -33.86 -22.46 10.13
N PHE A 209 -33.12 -21.54 9.50
CA PHE A 209 -31.97 -20.90 10.15
C PHE A 209 -32.41 -20.09 11.38
N THR A 210 -33.48 -19.31 11.23
CA THR A 210 -34.04 -18.47 12.30
C THR A 210 -34.53 -19.32 13.47
N ASP A 211 -35.26 -20.41 13.19
CA ASP A 211 -35.77 -21.30 14.24
C ASP A 211 -34.64 -21.93 15.05
N LYS A 212 -33.57 -22.39 14.38
CA LYS A 212 -32.40 -22.97 15.04
C LYS A 212 -31.52 -21.94 15.73
N LEU A 213 -31.52 -20.70 15.26
CA LEU A 213 -30.85 -19.60 15.96
C LEU A 213 -31.51 -19.35 17.33
N LEU A 214 -32.84 -19.43 17.41
CA LEU A 214 -33.60 -19.28 18.65
C LEU A 214 -33.32 -20.41 19.68
N GLU A 215 -32.77 -21.55 19.24
CA GLU A 215 -32.33 -22.64 20.14
C GLU A 215 -30.96 -22.37 20.79
N LEU A 216 -30.19 -21.39 20.31
CA LEU A 216 -28.88 -21.04 20.88
C LEU A 216 -29.03 -20.20 22.17
N SER A 217 -27.92 -19.94 22.86
CA SER A 217 -27.97 -19.09 24.05
C SER A 217 -28.42 -17.66 23.72
N ASN A 218 -29.11 -16.99 24.65
CA ASN A 218 -29.52 -15.60 24.47
C ASN A 218 -28.33 -14.68 24.14
N GLU A 219 -27.17 -14.92 24.75
CA GLU A 219 -25.95 -14.16 24.47
C GLU A 219 -25.49 -14.32 23.00
N THR A 220 -25.52 -15.55 22.48
CA THR A 220 -25.18 -15.83 21.08
C THR A 220 -26.19 -15.18 20.13
N GLN A 221 -27.48 -15.26 20.44
CA GLN A 221 -28.56 -14.65 19.66
C GLN A 221 -28.40 -13.13 19.60
N GLU A 222 -28.27 -12.48 20.77
CA GLU A 222 -28.09 -11.03 20.87
C GLU A 222 -26.82 -10.57 20.16
N SER A 223 -25.70 -11.28 20.34
CA SER A 223 -24.43 -10.95 19.68
C SER A 223 -24.52 -11.03 18.16
N PHE A 224 -25.16 -12.10 17.62
CA PHE A 224 -25.40 -12.25 16.19
C PHE A 224 -26.34 -11.17 15.62
N LEU A 225 -27.48 -10.92 16.29
CA LEU A 225 -28.45 -9.91 15.85
C LEU A 225 -27.85 -8.51 15.86
N ASN A 226 -27.12 -8.15 16.93
CA ASN A 226 -26.42 -6.87 17.01
C ASN A 226 -25.40 -6.70 15.88
N PHE A 227 -24.63 -7.75 15.57
CA PHE A 227 -23.69 -7.73 14.46
C PHE A 227 -24.40 -7.55 13.11
N PHE A 228 -25.52 -8.23 12.90
CA PHE A 228 -26.26 -8.15 11.65
C PHE A 228 -26.93 -6.77 11.46
N GLU A 229 -27.54 -6.22 12.51
CA GLU A 229 -28.22 -4.92 12.47
C GLU A 229 -27.24 -3.75 12.44
N LYS A 230 -26.11 -3.84 13.16
CA LYS A 230 -25.13 -2.75 13.33
C LYS A 230 -23.69 -3.24 13.11
N PRO A 231 -23.35 -3.74 11.92
CA PRO A 231 -22.02 -4.34 11.66
C PRO A 231 -20.87 -3.33 11.76
N HIS A 232 -21.17 -2.03 11.59
CA HIS A 232 -20.24 -0.92 11.71
C HIS A 232 -19.93 -0.52 13.17
N GLN A 233 -20.61 -1.07 14.18
CA GLN A 233 -20.48 -0.65 15.58
C GLN A 233 -19.04 -0.76 16.10
N CYS A 234 -18.27 -1.74 15.61
CA CYS A 234 -16.86 -1.90 15.97
C CYS A 234 -15.96 -0.74 15.47
N LEU A 235 -16.39 0.00 14.45
CA LEU A 235 -15.67 1.14 13.87
C LEU A 235 -15.98 2.46 14.60
N LEU A 236 -17.01 2.47 15.45
CA LEU A 236 -17.43 3.64 16.20
C LEU A 236 -16.65 3.73 17.53
N PHE A 237 -16.27 4.95 17.90
CA PHE A 237 -15.70 5.26 19.21
C PHE A 237 -16.22 6.58 19.76
N ALA A 238 -16.10 6.72 21.07
CA ALA A 238 -16.36 7.96 21.79
C ALA A 238 -15.08 8.44 22.47
N LYS A 239 -15.00 9.73 22.83
CA LYS A 239 -13.82 10.27 23.56
C LYS A 239 -13.58 9.54 24.88
N GLN A 240 -14.65 9.05 25.52
CA GLN A 240 -14.56 8.27 26.75
C GLN A 240 -13.78 6.96 26.60
N ASP A 241 -13.71 6.39 25.39
CA ASP A 241 -12.92 5.19 25.11
C ASP A 241 -11.39 5.44 25.30
N PHE A 242 -10.97 6.71 25.39
CA PHE A 242 -9.57 7.13 25.52
C PHE A 242 -9.19 7.68 26.91
N HIS A 243 -10.17 8.12 27.73
CA HIS A 243 -9.89 8.84 28.99
C HIS A 243 -9.10 8.03 30.03
N LEU A 244 -9.15 6.70 29.98
CA LEU A 244 -8.35 5.84 30.88
C LEU A 244 -6.84 5.92 30.60
N SER A 245 -6.45 6.29 29.39
CA SER A 245 -5.07 6.23 28.91
C SER A 245 -4.49 7.60 28.53
N PHE A 246 -5.34 8.60 28.30
CA PHE A 246 -4.94 9.89 27.75
C PHE A 246 -5.70 11.06 28.40
N GLU A 247 -5.01 12.19 28.54
CA GLU A 247 -5.61 13.46 28.98
C GLU A 247 -6.64 13.96 27.95
N GLU A 248 -7.72 14.56 28.45
CA GLU A 248 -8.81 15.10 27.62
C GLU A 248 -8.32 16.06 26.53
N LYS A 249 -7.39 16.97 26.88
CA LYS A 249 -6.79 17.91 25.92
C LYS A 249 -6.15 17.20 24.71
N HIS A 250 -5.47 16.07 24.92
CA HIS A 250 -4.79 15.33 23.85
C HIS A 250 -5.79 14.58 22.96
N ILE A 251 -6.88 14.09 23.56
CA ILE A 251 -7.98 13.45 22.84
C ILE A 251 -8.67 14.47 21.94
N ASP A 252 -8.93 15.68 22.44
CA ASP A 252 -9.52 16.77 21.67
C ASP A 252 -8.66 17.19 20.50
N ILE A 253 -7.35 17.36 20.72
CA ILE A 253 -6.38 17.65 19.66
C ILE A 253 -6.40 16.54 18.60
N PHE A 254 -6.32 15.27 19.00
CA PHE A 254 -6.37 14.13 18.08
C PHE A 254 -7.64 14.10 17.24
N CYS A 255 -8.80 14.27 17.87
CA CYS A 255 -10.08 14.35 17.16
C CYS A 255 -10.09 15.56 16.20
N GLY A 256 -9.61 16.73 16.62
CA GLY A 256 -9.55 17.93 15.76
C GLY A 256 -8.63 17.76 14.54
N LEU A 257 -7.49 17.09 14.72
CA LEU A 257 -6.51 16.84 13.67
C LEU A 257 -6.98 15.83 12.63
N PHE A 258 -7.60 14.73 13.06
CA PHE A 258 -7.89 13.58 12.19
C PHE A 258 -9.36 13.40 11.81
N SER A 259 -10.26 14.28 12.27
CA SER A 259 -11.68 14.20 11.90
C SER A 259 -12.16 15.33 10.98
N ILE A 260 -13.16 14.97 10.16
CA ILE A 260 -14.09 15.88 9.49
C ILE A 260 -15.48 15.77 10.14
N ASP A 261 -16.30 16.81 10.08
CA ASP A 261 -17.67 16.73 10.54
C ASP A 261 -18.61 16.19 9.46
N ILE A 262 -19.55 15.31 9.82
CA ILE A 262 -20.56 14.81 8.88
C ILE A 262 -21.46 15.93 8.31
N LYS A 263 -21.57 17.05 9.03
CA LYS A 263 -22.34 18.25 8.67
C LYS A 263 -21.52 19.27 7.89
N ASP A 264 -20.20 19.07 7.74
CA ASP A 264 -19.37 19.98 6.94
C ASP A 264 -19.83 20.00 5.48
N ASN A 265 -19.63 21.16 4.84
CA ASN A 265 -19.89 21.32 3.42
C ASN A 265 -18.66 20.90 2.63
N HIS A 266 -18.80 19.80 1.90
CA HIS A 266 -17.77 19.30 0.98
C HIS A 266 -18.16 19.54 -0.48
N SER A 267 -17.17 19.59 -1.37
CA SER A 267 -17.35 19.81 -2.80
C SER A 267 -16.67 18.72 -3.66
N ASN A 268 -16.55 17.51 -3.10
CA ASN A 268 -15.95 16.36 -3.78
C ASN A 268 -16.95 15.77 -4.78
N LEU A 269 -16.66 15.95 -6.07
CA LEU A 269 -17.50 15.50 -7.16
C LEU A 269 -16.80 14.44 -8.03
N PHE A 270 -15.51 14.61 -8.30
CA PHE A 270 -14.79 13.75 -9.24
C PHE A 270 -14.04 12.62 -8.52
N TYR A 271 -14.03 11.44 -9.14
CA TYR A 271 -13.33 10.26 -8.61
C TYR A 271 -11.83 10.50 -8.40
N SER A 272 -11.20 11.27 -9.30
CA SER A 272 -9.77 11.58 -9.23
C SER A 272 -9.43 12.77 -8.34
N GLN A 273 -10.40 13.39 -7.64
CA GLN A 273 -10.09 14.45 -6.67
C GLN A 273 -9.50 13.86 -5.40
N GLN A 274 -8.61 14.62 -4.75
CA GLN A 274 -8.08 14.25 -3.45
C GLN A 274 -9.23 14.05 -2.45
N ASN A 275 -9.21 12.90 -1.76
CA ASN A 275 -10.25 12.56 -0.80
C ASN A 275 -9.86 13.07 0.60
N PRO A 276 -10.67 13.92 1.25
CA PRO A 276 -10.36 14.43 2.60
C PRO A 276 -10.09 13.33 3.63
N LEU A 277 -10.70 12.16 3.47
CA LEU A 277 -10.52 11.01 4.37
C LEU A 277 -9.12 10.40 4.30
N GLU A 278 -8.32 10.71 3.29
CA GLU A 278 -6.91 10.31 3.23
C GLU A 278 -6.08 11.04 4.31
N ASN A 279 -6.39 12.31 4.57
CA ASN A 279 -5.71 13.11 5.60
C ASN A 279 -6.45 13.09 6.94
N LYS A 280 -7.77 12.89 6.92
CA LYS A 280 -8.66 12.92 8.08
C LYS A 280 -9.60 11.71 8.07
N PRO A 281 -9.10 10.51 8.41
CA PRO A 281 -9.83 9.25 8.21
C PRO A 281 -10.99 9.02 9.20
N ILE A 282 -11.29 9.99 10.06
CA ILE A 282 -12.34 9.92 11.05
C ILE A 282 -13.48 10.87 10.65
N ILE A 283 -14.72 10.41 10.79
CA ILE A 283 -15.91 11.26 10.63
C ILE A 283 -16.53 11.46 12.01
N ARG A 284 -16.71 12.71 12.43
CA ARG A 284 -17.52 13.05 13.60
C ARG A 284 -18.99 12.94 13.22
N ILE A 285 -19.69 11.95 13.78
CA ILE A 285 -21.12 11.68 13.53
C ILE A 285 -21.97 12.58 14.43
N SER A 286 -21.58 12.70 15.70
CA SER A 286 -22.19 13.57 16.70
C SER A 286 -21.13 14.06 17.70
N ASP A 287 -21.52 14.88 18.68
CA ASP A 287 -20.58 15.46 19.64
C ASP A 287 -19.76 14.40 20.41
N ASN A 288 -20.34 13.22 20.63
CA ASN A 288 -19.72 12.13 21.39
C ASN A 288 -19.42 10.88 20.56
N GLN A 289 -19.61 10.92 19.23
CA GLN A 289 -19.48 9.71 18.40
C GLN A 289 -18.69 9.98 17.13
N TYR A 290 -17.69 9.13 16.92
CA TYR A 290 -16.75 9.20 15.81
C TYR A 290 -16.72 7.86 15.08
N LEU A 291 -16.71 7.91 13.77
CA LEU A 291 -16.55 6.75 12.88
C LEU A 291 -15.13 6.76 12.31
N ASN A 292 -14.32 5.77 12.65
CA ASN A 292 -13.06 5.54 11.96
C ASN A 292 -13.34 4.73 10.69
N VAL A 293 -13.26 5.39 9.52
CA VAL A 293 -13.71 4.80 8.24
C VAL A 293 -12.83 3.60 7.86
N TYR A 294 -11.52 3.70 8.09
CA TYR A 294 -10.58 2.60 7.89
C TYR A 294 -9.30 2.82 8.71
N GLN A 295 -9.09 1.98 9.72
CA GLN A 295 -8.06 2.16 10.76
C GLN A 295 -6.64 2.21 10.21
N LYS A 296 -6.38 1.52 9.09
CA LYS A 296 -5.06 1.47 8.44
C LYS A 296 -4.58 2.86 7.99
N GLN A 297 -5.48 3.82 7.76
CA GLN A 297 -5.09 5.15 7.29
C GLN A 297 -4.40 6.01 8.33
N LEU A 298 -4.70 5.82 9.62
CA LEU A 298 -4.28 6.76 10.66
C LEU A 298 -2.76 7.02 10.68
N PRO A 299 -1.89 5.99 10.59
CA PRO A 299 -0.45 6.21 10.46
C PRO A 299 -0.04 7.03 9.23
N SER A 300 -0.68 6.80 8.07
CA SER A 300 -0.39 7.54 6.83
C SER A 300 -0.89 8.98 6.91
N ALA A 301 -2.09 9.20 7.44
CA ALA A 301 -2.62 10.53 7.74
C ALA A 301 -1.71 11.30 8.72
N LEU A 302 -1.19 10.62 9.75
CA LEU A 302 -0.22 11.19 10.69
C LEU A 302 1.09 11.56 9.97
N TYR A 303 1.58 10.70 9.07
CA TYR A 303 2.75 11.02 8.25
C TYR A 303 2.54 12.31 7.44
N ASP A 304 1.41 12.44 6.75
CA ASP A 304 1.10 13.58 5.89
C ASP A 304 0.89 14.87 6.71
N LEU A 305 0.23 14.77 7.86
CA LEU A 305 0.08 15.86 8.82
C LEU A 305 1.44 16.36 9.28
N LEU A 306 2.33 15.46 9.73
CA LEU A 306 3.65 15.82 10.23
C LEU A 306 4.53 16.38 9.12
N TYR A 307 4.51 15.80 7.92
CA TYR A 307 5.23 16.33 6.77
C TYR A 307 4.78 17.76 6.45
N THR A 308 3.48 18.02 6.39
CA THR A 308 2.94 19.36 6.14
C THR A 308 3.33 20.33 7.26
N THR A 309 3.16 19.92 8.51
CA THR A 309 3.53 20.69 9.70
C THR A 309 5.01 21.04 9.73
N LEU A 310 5.89 20.16 9.24
CA LEU A 310 7.34 20.32 9.28
C LEU A 310 7.96 20.80 7.95
N THR A 311 7.16 21.20 6.96
CA THR A 311 7.65 21.72 5.67
C THR A 311 7.08 23.11 5.32
N GLN A 312 6.78 23.91 6.33
CA GLN A 312 6.20 25.27 6.18
C GLN A 312 7.16 26.25 5.49
N THR A 313 8.48 26.04 5.61
CA THR A 313 9.49 26.86 4.90
C THR A 313 10.32 26.04 3.90
N LYS A 314 10.95 26.72 2.93
CA LYS A 314 11.83 26.06 1.95
C LYS A 314 12.97 25.28 2.62
N LYS A 315 13.63 25.89 3.62
CA LYS A 315 14.72 25.26 4.39
C LYS A 315 14.24 24.01 5.14
N GLU A 316 13.09 24.10 5.79
CA GLU A 316 12.47 22.96 6.48
C GLU A 316 12.18 21.81 5.50
N LYS A 317 11.59 22.14 4.36
CA LYS A 317 11.29 21.18 3.30
C LYS A 317 12.55 20.50 2.76
N GLU A 318 13.64 21.25 2.57
CA GLU A 318 14.93 20.69 2.17
C GLU A 318 15.49 19.73 3.23
N GLN A 319 15.44 20.11 4.51
CA GLN A 319 15.91 19.27 5.63
C GLN A 319 15.12 17.97 5.75
N VAL A 320 13.78 18.03 5.70
CA VAL A 320 12.91 16.85 5.80
C VAL A 320 13.11 15.93 4.59
N ASN A 321 13.22 16.48 3.37
CA ASN A 321 13.47 15.67 2.17
C ASN A 321 14.87 15.05 2.15
N PHE A 322 15.89 15.78 2.61
CA PHE A 322 17.23 15.23 2.78
C PHE A 322 17.23 14.05 3.75
N ARG A 323 16.57 14.22 4.91
CA ARG A 323 16.40 13.15 5.90
C ARG A 323 15.69 11.93 5.31
N ARG A 324 14.61 12.15 4.55
CA ARG A 324 13.80 11.09 3.92
C ARG A 324 14.64 10.14 3.08
N GLY A 325 15.48 10.70 2.20
CA GLY A 325 16.39 9.91 1.37
C GLY A 325 17.59 9.41 2.15
N LYS A 326 18.49 10.34 2.50
CA LYS A 326 19.85 10.04 2.98
C LYS A 326 19.86 9.33 4.32
N VAL A 327 18.96 9.69 5.23
CA VAL A 327 18.99 9.17 6.59
C VAL A 327 18.05 7.99 6.75
N VAL A 328 16.80 8.14 6.33
CA VAL A 328 15.77 7.14 6.62
C VAL A 328 15.79 5.99 5.63
N LEU A 329 15.72 6.26 4.31
CA LEU A 329 15.68 5.19 3.32
C LEU A 329 16.98 4.36 3.34
N GLU A 330 18.14 5.01 3.24
CA GLU A 330 19.43 4.30 3.22
C GLU A 330 19.69 3.49 4.49
N SER A 331 19.48 4.08 5.68
CA SER A 331 19.69 3.35 6.95
C SER A 331 18.69 2.20 7.10
N HIS A 332 17.44 2.38 6.68
CA HIS A 332 16.45 1.32 6.76
C HIS A 332 16.78 0.16 5.82
N THR A 333 17.14 0.44 4.56
CA THR A 333 17.60 -0.55 3.58
C THR A 333 18.81 -1.31 4.12
N LEU A 334 19.80 -0.60 4.66
CA LEU A 334 20.98 -1.19 5.27
C LEU A 334 20.61 -2.14 6.42
N ASP A 335 19.71 -1.73 7.30
CA ASP A 335 19.27 -2.54 8.44
C ASP A 335 18.50 -3.80 8.00
N ILE A 336 17.71 -3.71 6.93
CA ILE A 336 17.04 -4.88 6.35
C ILE A 336 18.10 -5.90 5.90
N PHE A 337 19.08 -5.48 5.09
CA PHE A 337 20.11 -6.38 4.59
C PHE A 337 21.05 -6.90 5.69
N LYS A 338 21.42 -6.07 6.67
CA LYS A 338 22.20 -6.52 7.85
C LYS A 338 21.46 -7.61 8.62
N LYS A 339 20.15 -7.43 8.85
CA LYS A 339 19.33 -8.44 9.55
C LYS A 339 19.19 -9.71 8.72
N PHE A 340 19.08 -9.59 7.40
CA PHE A 340 18.96 -10.72 6.48
C PHE A 340 20.25 -11.56 6.44
N PHE A 341 21.41 -10.91 6.24
CA PHE A 341 22.72 -11.59 6.12
C PHE A 341 23.41 -11.86 7.46
N LYS A 342 22.77 -11.64 8.61
CA LYS A 342 23.40 -11.81 9.94
C LYS A 342 23.96 -13.21 10.24
N LYS A 343 23.55 -14.23 9.50
CA LYS A 343 24.03 -15.61 9.61
C LYS A 343 25.20 -15.92 8.66
N SER A 344 25.48 -15.06 7.68
CA SER A 344 26.59 -15.26 6.74
C SER A 344 27.92 -15.10 7.47
N LYS A 345 28.90 -15.93 7.09
CA LYS A 345 30.21 -15.99 7.76
C LYS A 345 31.18 -14.94 7.22
N ARG A 346 31.03 -14.55 5.96
CA ARG A 346 31.89 -13.58 5.28
C ARG A 346 31.01 -12.45 4.78
N ILE A 347 31.05 -11.32 5.47
CA ILE A 347 30.31 -10.13 5.07
C ILE A 347 31.20 -8.89 5.21
N LYS A 348 31.23 -8.07 4.16
CA LYS A 348 31.77 -6.71 4.19
C LYS A 348 30.68 -5.76 3.72
N ILE A 349 30.56 -4.63 4.39
CA ILE A 349 29.53 -3.63 4.12
C ILE A 349 30.21 -2.27 3.99
N PHE A 350 29.98 -1.61 2.87
CA PHE A 350 30.39 -0.25 2.60
C PHE A 350 29.15 0.62 2.44
N THR A 351 29.17 1.82 2.99
CA THR A 351 28.05 2.77 2.94
C THR A 351 28.59 4.17 2.69
N ASN A 352 27.91 5.00 1.91
CA ASN A 352 28.39 6.34 1.55
C ASN A 352 29.83 6.27 1.02
N TYR A 353 30.04 5.40 0.03
CA TYR A 353 31.36 5.05 -0.47
C TYR A 353 31.61 5.64 -1.84
N TYR A 354 32.88 5.74 -2.20
CA TYR A 354 33.34 6.17 -3.52
C TYR A 354 34.18 5.05 -4.12
N ILE A 355 34.01 4.78 -5.41
CA ILE A 355 34.75 3.73 -6.11
C ILE A 355 35.87 4.36 -6.94
N ASN A 356 37.10 3.87 -6.83
CA ASN A 356 38.26 4.30 -7.63
C ASN A 356 38.52 5.82 -7.70
N ASN A 357 38.10 6.56 -6.65
CA ASN A 357 38.13 8.03 -6.55
C ASN A 357 37.17 8.78 -7.50
N GLU A 358 36.17 8.10 -8.04
CA GLU A 358 35.04 8.75 -8.71
C GLU A 358 34.36 9.76 -7.77
N PRO A 359 33.91 10.92 -8.26
CA PRO A 359 33.38 11.99 -7.43
C PRO A 359 31.96 11.72 -6.90
N GLU A 360 31.26 10.74 -7.46
CA GLU A 360 29.90 10.39 -7.06
C GLU A 360 29.89 9.42 -5.88
N GLU A 361 29.25 9.84 -4.78
CA GLU A 361 28.97 8.98 -3.63
C GLU A 361 27.93 7.90 -4.03
N LYS A 362 28.16 6.68 -3.57
CA LYS A 362 27.29 5.51 -3.73
C LYS A 362 26.73 5.09 -2.37
N ASP A 363 25.53 4.53 -2.38
CA ASP A 363 24.77 4.35 -1.13
C ASP A 363 25.26 3.14 -0.33
N ILE A 364 25.13 1.91 -0.86
CA ILE A 364 25.46 0.67 -0.14
C ILE A 364 26.13 -0.34 -1.09
N LEU A 365 27.24 -0.95 -0.65
CA LEU A 365 27.83 -2.14 -1.27
C LEU A 365 27.99 -3.23 -0.21
N ILE A 366 27.44 -4.41 -0.48
CA ILE A 366 27.55 -5.57 0.40
C ILE A 366 28.28 -6.68 -0.35
N LEU A 367 29.41 -7.12 0.19
CA LEU A 367 30.07 -8.34 -0.26
C LEU A 367 29.72 -9.45 0.72
N VAL A 368 29.04 -10.50 0.26
CA VAL A 368 28.67 -11.64 1.10
C VAL A 368 28.87 -12.95 0.35
N ASP A 369 29.62 -13.87 0.99
CA ASP A 369 29.89 -15.21 0.47
C ASP A 369 30.34 -15.20 -1.02
N ASN A 370 31.26 -14.28 -1.37
CA ASN A 370 31.81 -14.04 -2.71
C ASN A 370 30.85 -13.42 -3.73
N ASN A 371 29.68 -12.91 -3.33
CA ASN A 371 28.78 -12.16 -4.20
C ASN A 371 28.76 -10.68 -3.81
N ALA A 372 28.59 -9.80 -4.79
CA ALA A 372 28.44 -8.36 -4.59
C ALA A 372 26.99 -7.92 -4.78
N TYR A 373 26.49 -7.10 -3.87
CA TYR A 373 25.18 -6.46 -3.95
C TYR A 373 25.39 -4.96 -3.94
N ILE A 374 25.21 -4.33 -5.10
CA ILE A 374 25.32 -2.89 -5.31
C ILE A 374 23.92 -2.32 -5.15
N ILE A 375 23.70 -1.52 -4.10
CA ILE A 375 22.37 -1.06 -3.72
C ILE A 375 22.34 0.46 -3.74
N GLU A 376 21.44 1.00 -4.56
CA GLU A 376 21.18 2.44 -4.67
C GLU A 376 19.78 2.76 -4.15
N CYS A 377 19.69 3.69 -3.20
CA CYS A 377 18.47 4.11 -2.53
C CYS A 377 17.94 5.40 -3.17
N LYS A 378 16.66 5.43 -3.55
CA LYS A 378 16.06 6.57 -4.25
C LYS A 378 14.73 6.98 -3.62
N ALA A 379 14.70 8.20 -3.08
CA ALA A 379 13.54 8.80 -2.42
C ALA A 379 12.89 9.93 -3.23
N SER A 380 13.01 9.88 -4.55
CA SER A 380 12.38 10.83 -5.47
C SER A 380 10.85 10.71 -5.44
N ARG A 381 10.14 11.75 -5.88
CA ARG A 381 8.67 11.78 -5.80
C ARG A 381 8.05 10.91 -6.89
N TYR A 382 6.94 10.25 -6.55
CA TYR A 382 5.99 9.72 -7.51
C TYR A 382 4.78 10.66 -7.56
N ARG A 383 4.69 11.49 -8.61
CA ARG A 383 3.65 12.51 -8.71
C ARG A 383 2.35 11.89 -9.23
N GLU A 384 1.21 12.44 -8.81
CA GLU A 384 -0.10 12.12 -9.36
C GLU A 384 -0.05 12.10 -10.91
N PRO A 385 -0.40 10.97 -11.54
CA PRO A 385 -0.48 10.86 -12.99
C PRO A 385 -1.53 11.82 -13.55
N ARG A 386 -1.21 12.51 -14.64
CA ARG A 386 -2.19 13.35 -15.33
C ARG A 386 -3.19 12.48 -16.09
N ARG A 387 -4.39 13.03 -16.35
CA ARG A 387 -5.38 12.37 -17.20
C ARG A 387 -4.93 12.25 -18.65
N VAL A 388 -4.41 13.33 -19.23
CA VAL A 388 -3.97 13.36 -20.64
C VAL A 388 -2.70 12.53 -20.80
N THR A 389 -2.77 11.44 -21.58
CA THR A 389 -1.70 10.44 -21.73
C THR A 389 -0.34 11.04 -22.00
N GLU A 390 -0.21 11.94 -22.98
CA GLU A 390 1.11 12.45 -23.36
C GLU A 390 1.75 13.24 -22.23
N GLN A 391 0.97 14.10 -21.55
CA GLN A 391 1.47 14.84 -20.39
C GLN A 391 1.77 13.93 -19.20
N ALA A 392 0.96 12.88 -19.03
CA ALA A 392 1.13 11.91 -17.96
C ALA A 392 2.39 11.07 -18.18
N TYR A 393 2.61 10.56 -19.40
CA TYR A 393 3.77 9.79 -19.79
C TYR A 393 5.06 10.59 -19.58
N GLN A 394 5.12 11.85 -20.03
CA GLN A 394 6.32 12.69 -19.79
C GLN A 394 6.61 12.87 -18.30
N ARG A 395 5.56 13.03 -17.47
CA ARG A 395 5.69 13.12 -16.02
C ARG A 395 6.18 11.81 -15.39
N ILE A 396 5.54 10.68 -15.74
CA ILE A 396 5.90 9.35 -15.27
C ILE A 396 7.35 9.02 -15.66
N LYS A 397 7.73 9.34 -16.90
CA LYS A 397 9.10 9.18 -17.40
C LYS A 397 10.12 10.02 -16.66
N SER A 398 9.80 11.28 -16.36
CA SER A 398 10.65 12.12 -15.51
C SER A 398 10.80 11.52 -14.11
N ASP A 399 9.71 11.10 -13.46
CA ASP A 399 9.76 10.49 -12.11
C ASP A 399 10.55 9.17 -12.12
N PHE A 400 10.36 8.34 -13.15
CA PHE A 400 11.11 7.10 -13.35
C PHE A 400 12.59 7.38 -13.56
N ASN A 401 12.94 8.37 -14.39
CA ASN A 401 14.32 8.73 -14.69
C ASN A 401 15.05 9.24 -13.44
N ASP A 402 14.41 10.14 -12.69
CA ASP A 402 14.96 10.76 -11.48
C ASP A 402 15.07 9.77 -10.30
N CYS A 403 14.49 8.58 -10.44
CA CYS A 403 14.46 7.54 -9.41
C CYS A 403 15.19 6.28 -9.91
N ILE A 404 14.52 5.45 -10.70
CA ILE A 404 14.97 4.11 -11.05
C ILE A 404 16.11 4.13 -12.08
N GLN A 405 15.98 4.93 -13.17
CA GLN A 405 17.05 5.02 -14.16
C GLN A 405 18.34 5.55 -13.53
N LYS A 406 18.26 6.61 -12.71
CA LYS A 406 19.42 7.17 -12.03
C LYS A 406 20.06 6.16 -11.06
N GLY A 407 19.26 5.40 -10.31
CA GLY A 407 19.76 4.32 -9.47
C GLY A 407 20.48 3.24 -10.27
N TYR A 408 19.89 2.80 -11.38
CA TYR A 408 20.55 1.85 -12.30
C TYR A 408 21.87 2.39 -12.84
N ASP A 409 21.89 3.63 -13.36
CA ASP A 409 23.10 4.24 -13.92
C ASP A 409 24.24 4.28 -12.88
N GLN A 410 23.92 4.51 -11.59
CA GLN A 410 24.89 4.51 -10.50
C GLN A 410 25.35 3.10 -10.11
N CYS A 411 24.44 2.11 -10.09
CA CYS A 411 24.82 0.72 -9.86
C CYS A 411 25.73 0.19 -10.99
N TYR A 412 25.35 0.48 -12.24
CA TYR A 412 26.08 0.07 -13.43
C TYR A 412 27.53 0.56 -13.40
N GLN A 413 27.78 1.82 -13.00
CA GLN A 413 29.15 2.32 -12.85
C GLN A 413 29.98 1.45 -11.90
N VAL A 414 29.42 1.04 -10.76
CA VAL A 414 30.12 0.20 -9.78
C VAL A 414 30.33 -1.21 -10.31
N GLU A 415 29.32 -1.77 -10.97
CA GLU A 415 29.38 -3.08 -11.61
C GLU A 415 30.51 -3.14 -12.65
N GLN A 416 30.60 -2.14 -13.53
CA GLN A 416 31.65 -2.06 -14.54
C GLN A 416 33.06 -1.98 -13.92
N GLU A 417 33.22 -1.24 -12.82
CA GLU A 417 34.51 -1.19 -12.12
C GLU A 417 34.89 -2.55 -11.51
N LEU A 418 33.92 -3.30 -10.98
CA LEU A 418 34.14 -4.63 -10.42
C LEU A 418 34.40 -5.69 -11.51
N LEU A 419 33.78 -5.59 -12.68
CA LEU A 419 33.97 -6.53 -13.79
C LEU A 419 35.28 -6.32 -14.55
N ASN A 420 35.66 -5.07 -14.79
CA ASN A 420 36.73 -4.75 -15.74
C ASN A 420 38.11 -4.54 -15.09
N ASN A 421 38.21 -4.47 -13.76
CA ASN A 421 39.47 -4.27 -13.05
C ASN A 421 39.74 -5.44 -12.12
N GLU A 422 41.00 -5.89 -11.98
CA GLU A 422 41.38 -6.94 -11.02
C GLU A 422 41.31 -6.48 -9.55
N LYS A 423 41.42 -5.16 -9.34
CA LYS A 423 41.40 -4.53 -8.02
C LYS A 423 40.64 -3.22 -8.09
N VAL A 424 39.82 -2.99 -7.07
CA VAL A 424 39.02 -1.78 -6.92
C VAL A 424 39.29 -1.17 -5.56
N ILE A 425 39.43 0.16 -5.50
CA ILE A 425 39.56 0.92 -4.26
C ILE A 425 38.19 1.44 -3.87
N VAL A 426 37.71 1.04 -2.69
CA VAL A 426 36.50 1.58 -2.08
C VAL A 426 36.90 2.54 -0.98
N SER A 427 36.68 3.83 -1.23
CA SER A 427 37.00 4.92 -0.32
C SER A 427 35.77 5.32 0.51
N LEU A 428 35.97 5.45 1.80
CA LEU A 428 35.06 6.00 2.79
C LEU A 428 35.71 7.26 3.36
N LYS A 429 34.95 8.14 4.03
CA LYS A 429 35.43 9.46 4.51
C LYS A 429 36.86 9.51 5.06
N ASN A 430 37.29 8.50 5.82
CA ASN A 430 38.60 8.46 6.46
C ASN A 430 39.40 7.15 6.21
N LYS A 431 38.93 6.26 5.33
CA LYS A 431 39.60 4.97 5.08
C LYS A 431 39.33 4.49 3.66
N SER A 432 40.28 3.82 3.06
CA SER A 432 40.10 3.12 1.79
C SER A 432 40.41 1.65 1.96
N GLU A 433 39.64 0.80 1.29
CA GLU A 433 39.83 -0.64 1.29
C GLU A 433 39.97 -1.11 -0.15
N VAL A 434 40.91 -2.04 -0.39
CA VAL A 434 41.09 -2.65 -1.71
C VAL A 434 40.28 -3.93 -1.77
N ILE A 435 39.44 -4.06 -2.79
CA ILE A 435 38.70 -5.26 -3.14
C ILE A 435 39.44 -5.95 -4.28
N ILE A 436 39.69 -7.25 -4.12
CA ILE A 436 40.17 -8.13 -5.21
C ILE A 436 38.91 -8.67 -5.90
N THR A 437 38.69 -8.26 -7.14
CA THR A 437 37.43 -8.52 -7.86
C THR A 437 37.32 -9.94 -8.38
N ASN A 438 38.45 -10.60 -8.68
CA ASN A 438 38.49 -12.01 -9.10
C ASN A 438 37.91 -12.99 -8.06
N GLU A 439 37.71 -12.55 -6.82
CA GLU A 439 37.04 -13.33 -5.76
C GLU A 439 35.51 -13.16 -5.78
N ILE A 440 34.98 -12.22 -6.57
CA ILE A 440 33.56 -11.97 -6.73
C ILE A 440 33.04 -12.88 -7.85
N HIS A 441 32.06 -13.72 -7.53
CA HIS A 441 31.45 -14.62 -8.50
C HIS A 441 30.32 -13.93 -9.26
N GLU A 442 29.46 -13.20 -8.52
CA GLU A 442 28.20 -12.68 -9.05
C GLU A 442 27.97 -11.27 -8.51
N ILE A 443 27.40 -10.40 -9.35
CA ILE A 443 27.13 -8.99 -9.04
C ILE A 443 25.65 -8.72 -9.26
N PHE A 444 24.97 -8.23 -8.23
CA PHE A 444 23.57 -7.85 -8.30
C PHE A 444 23.40 -6.35 -8.11
N CYS A 445 22.88 -5.69 -9.13
CA CYS A 445 22.44 -4.31 -9.07
C CYS A 445 21.01 -4.22 -8.51
N ILE A 446 20.82 -3.49 -7.41
CA ILE A 446 19.53 -3.33 -6.74
C ILE A 446 19.20 -1.85 -6.57
N VAL A 447 18.02 -1.44 -7.00
CA VAL A 447 17.50 -0.09 -6.80
C VAL A 447 16.34 -0.13 -5.80
N VAL A 448 16.53 0.46 -4.63
CA VAL A 448 15.52 0.47 -3.57
C VAL A 448 14.82 1.82 -3.53
N THR A 449 13.49 1.85 -3.67
CA THR A 449 12.72 3.08 -3.74
C THR A 449 11.93 3.35 -2.45
N SER A 450 11.77 4.64 -2.08
CA SER A 450 10.86 5.04 -0.99
C SER A 450 9.41 5.21 -1.40
N GLU A 451 9.14 5.23 -2.71
CA GLU A 451 7.80 5.34 -3.29
C GLU A 451 7.59 4.12 -4.18
N ARG A 452 6.35 3.65 -4.27
CA ARG A 452 5.98 2.48 -5.07
C ARG A 452 5.61 2.88 -6.49
N PHE A 453 6.38 2.40 -7.46
CA PHE A 453 6.13 2.60 -8.89
C PHE A 453 5.36 1.42 -9.51
N ALA A 454 5.00 0.41 -8.72
CA ALA A 454 4.17 -0.74 -9.10
C ALA A 454 4.67 -1.43 -10.39
N SER A 455 3.78 -1.68 -11.35
CA SER A 455 4.09 -2.44 -12.57
C SER A 455 5.27 -1.90 -13.37
N ILE A 456 5.48 -0.57 -13.41
CA ILE A 456 6.61 0.01 -14.16
C ILE A 456 7.96 -0.14 -13.44
N GLN A 457 7.94 -0.39 -12.13
CA GLN A 457 9.11 -0.79 -11.35
C GLN A 457 9.34 -2.29 -11.39
N THR A 458 8.25 -3.05 -11.38
CA THR A 458 8.27 -4.51 -11.43
C THR A 458 8.73 -4.99 -12.81
N ASP A 459 8.22 -4.41 -13.90
CA ASP A 459 8.73 -4.68 -15.24
C ASP A 459 9.52 -3.49 -15.81
N LEU A 460 10.83 -3.49 -15.55
CA LEU A 460 11.78 -2.52 -16.09
C LEU A 460 11.89 -2.52 -17.61
N GLY A 461 11.48 -3.58 -18.31
CA GLY A 461 11.41 -3.59 -19.77
C GLY A 461 10.46 -2.52 -20.35
N LEU A 462 9.54 -2.01 -19.54
CA LEU A 462 8.61 -0.96 -19.93
C LEU A 462 9.26 0.42 -20.09
N MET A 463 10.35 0.72 -19.38
CA MET A 463 10.88 2.09 -19.31
C MET A 463 12.40 2.21 -19.16
N LEU A 464 13.08 1.22 -18.59
CA LEU A 464 14.52 1.29 -18.31
C LEU A 464 15.32 1.28 -19.60
N LYS A 465 16.27 2.21 -19.71
CA LYS A 465 17.27 2.23 -20.77
C LYS A 465 18.56 1.63 -20.24
N ARG A 466 18.83 0.37 -20.60
CA ARG A 466 20.10 -0.29 -20.30
C ARG A 466 21.24 0.33 -21.12
N LYS A 467 22.45 0.37 -20.57
CA LYS A 467 23.65 0.85 -21.28
C LYS A 467 24.07 -0.14 -22.35
N ASN A 468 23.98 -1.45 -22.07
CA ASN A 468 24.07 -2.52 -23.05
C ASN A 468 22.84 -3.46 -22.92
N ASN A 469 22.32 -3.92 -24.06
CA ASN A 469 21.13 -4.78 -24.11
C ASN A 469 21.40 -6.22 -23.67
N GLU A 470 22.67 -6.62 -23.59
CA GLU A 470 23.09 -7.93 -23.08
C GLU A 470 23.21 -7.95 -21.56
N ASP A 471 23.33 -6.78 -20.90
CA ASP A 471 23.48 -6.70 -19.45
C ASP A 471 22.20 -7.16 -18.73
N PRO A 472 22.30 -7.86 -17.58
CA PRO A 472 21.15 -8.20 -16.78
C PRO A 472 20.39 -6.94 -16.32
N TYR A 473 19.07 -7.08 -16.16
CA TYR A 473 18.28 -6.01 -15.55
C TYR A 473 18.58 -5.92 -14.05
N PRO A 474 18.66 -4.70 -13.48
CA PRO A 474 18.76 -4.57 -12.03
C PRO A 474 17.43 -5.00 -11.38
N TRP A 475 17.46 -5.35 -10.10
CA TRP A 475 16.24 -5.53 -9.33
C TRP A 475 15.79 -4.20 -8.73
N SER A 476 14.62 -3.69 -9.14
CA SER A 476 14.04 -2.49 -8.55
C SER A 476 12.88 -2.85 -7.63
N ILE A 477 12.92 -2.40 -6.37
CA ILE A 477 11.92 -2.78 -5.36
C ILE A 477 11.60 -1.65 -4.37
N TYR A 478 10.33 -1.56 -3.96
CA TYR A 478 9.87 -0.67 -2.90
C TYR A 478 10.33 -1.18 -1.53
N VAL A 479 10.79 -0.28 -0.65
CA VAL A 479 11.47 -0.68 0.61
C VAL A 479 10.62 -1.55 1.54
N ASP A 480 9.30 -1.33 1.62
CA ASP A 480 8.44 -2.15 2.48
C ASP A 480 8.22 -3.57 1.90
N ASP A 481 8.20 -3.69 0.57
CA ASP A 481 8.11 -4.97 -0.14
C ASP A 481 9.42 -5.75 0.02
N LEU A 482 10.56 -5.06 -0.06
CA LEU A 482 11.89 -5.62 0.24
C LEU A 482 11.96 -6.16 1.67
N GLU A 483 11.53 -5.38 2.66
CA GLU A 483 11.51 -5.83 4.06
C GLU A 483 10.63 -7.07 4.23
N THR A 484 9.44 -7.06 3.62
CA THR A 484 8.49 -8.16 3.66
C THR A 484 9.09 -9.44 3.06
N PHE A 485 9.61 -9.34 1.85
CA PHE A 485 10.17 -10.49 1.13
C PHE A 485 11.38 -11.08 1.84
N LEU A 486 12.36 -10.25 2.21
CA LEU A 486 13.57 -10.72 2.88
C LEU A 486 13.30 -11.32 4.26
N LYS A 487 12.32 -10.80 5.02
CA LYS A 487 11.89 -11.42 6.28
C LYS A 487 11.30 -12.81 6.06
N VAL A 488 10.43 -12.96 5.06
CA VAL A 488 9.82 -14.26 4.77
C VAL A 488 10.86 -15.25 4.27
N LEU A 489 11.77 -14.85 3.38
CA LEU A 489 12.90 -15.69 2.96
C LEU A 489 13.75 -16.14 4.15
N TYR A 490 14.10 -15.20 5.03
CA TYR A 490 14.91 -15.47 6.21
C TYR A 490 14.26 -16.48 7.16
N ASN A 491 12.93 -16.39 7.33
CA ASN A 491 12.18 -17.27 8.22
C ASN A 491 11.82 -18.62 7.58
N SER A 492 11.70 -18.69 6.25
CA SER A 492 11.20 -19.86 5.54
C SER A 492 12.29 -20.85 5.14
N PHE A 493 13.55 -20.41 5.05
CA PHE A 493 14.64 -21.23 4.53
C PHE A 493 15.82 -21.34 5.49
N SER A 494 16.47 -22.51 5.49
CA SER A 494 17.68 -22.77 6.28
C SER A 494 18.90 -21.99 5.79
N ASN A 495 18.98 -21.76 4.47
CA ASN A 495 20.00 -20.92 3.83
C ASN A 495 19.34 -19.78 3.02
N PRO A 496 18.95 -18.68 3.69
CA PRO A 496 18.32 -17.54 3.03
C PRO A 496 19.23 -16.85 2.01
N SER A 497 20.53 -16.74 2.27
CA SER A 497 21.50 -16.10 1.37
C SER A 497 21.54 -16.77 0.00
N ARG A 498 21.55 -18.12 -0.04
CA ARG A 498 21.43 -18.86 -1.30
C ARG A 498 20.07 -18.65 -1.98
N LYS A 499 19.00 -18.47 -1.21
CA LYS A 499 17.66 -18.30 -1.77
C LYS A 499 17.45 -16.94 -2.39
N ILE A 500 17.99 -15.87 -1.81
CA ILE A 500 17.96 -14.55 -2.47
C ILE A 500 18.82 -14.56 -3.74
N PHE A 501 19.98 -15.22 -3.72
CA PHE A 501 20.81 -15.41 -4.91
C PHE A 501 20.00 -16.05 -6.05
N ASN A 502 19.44 -17.23 -5.79
CA ASN A 502 18.61 -17.94 -6.76
C ASN A 502 17.42 -17.10 -7.24
N PHE A 503 16.80 -16.30 -6.36
CA PHE A 503 15.70 -15.44 -6.76
C PHE A 503 16.18 -14.39 -7.76
N LEU A 504 17.24 -13.64 -7.45
CA LEU A 504 17.74 -12.54 -8.27
C LEU A 504 18.19 -13.02 -9.66
N GLU A 505 18.98 -14.10 -9.71
CA GLU A 505 19.47 -14.73 -10.95
C GLU A 505 18.35 -15.08 -11.95
N HIS A 506 17.19 -15.52 -11.45
CA HIS A 506 16.06 -15.85 -12.33
C HIS A 506 15.12 -14.65 -12.53
N ARG A 507 15.02 -13.78 -11.53
CA ARG A 507 14.11 -12.62 -11.54
C ARG A 507 14.47 -11.64 -12.64
N GLU A 508 15.75 -11.44 -12.95
CA GLU A 508 16.20 -10.54 -14.02
C GLU A 508 15.68 -10.95 -15.41
N LEU A 509 15.44 -12.25 -15.63
CA LEU A 509 14.97 -12.81 -16.91
C LEU A 509 13.51 -12.45 -17.21
N LEU A 510 12.72 -12.02 -16.22
CA LEU A 510 11.29 -11.73 -16.38
C LEU A 510 11.01 -10.36 -17.02
N HIS A 511 11.99 -9.46 -17.04
CA HIS A 511 11.80 -8.12 -17.57
C HIS A 511 11.53 -8.12 -19.08
N GLY A 512 10.61 -7.26 -19.52
CA GLY A 512 10.10 -7.15 -20.89
C GLY A 512 8.96 -8.10 -21.22
N ARG A 513 8.62 -9.03 -20.31
CA ARG A 513 7.58 -10.05 -20.52
C ARG A 513 6.72 -10.31 -19.29
N LEU A 514 6.72 -9.40 -18.31
CA LEU A 514 5.99 -9.57 -17.05
C LEU A 514 4.79 -8.64 -16.99
N ILE A 515 3.61 -9.21 -16.78
CA ILE A 515 2.37 -8.47 -16.54
C ILE A 515 1.91 -8.76 -15.12
N THR A 516 2.08 -7.77 -14.26
CA THR A 516 1.77 -7.84 -12.82
C THR A 516 1.43 -6.47 -12.25
N ASN A 517 0.73 -6.46 -11.12
CA ASN A 517 0.39 -5.24 -10.38
C ASN A 517 1.36 -4.97 -9.21
N ASP A 518 2.12 -5.98 -8.78
CA ASP A 518 2.90 -5.95 -7.55
C ASP A 518 4.15 -6.85 -7.63
N GLU A 519 5.30 -6.36 -7.16
CA GLU A 519 6.53 -7.15 -7.05
C GLU A 519 6.35 -8.30 -6.03
N LEU A 520 5.48 -8.13 -5.02
CA LEU A 520 5.18 -9.20 -4.07
C LEU A 520 4.45 -10.38 -4.72
N ASP A 521 3.74 -10.20 -5.83
CA ASP A 521 3.17 -11.35 -6.55
C ASP A 521 4.29 -12.26 -7.10
N VAL A 522 5.34 -11.65 -7.66
CA VAL A 522 6.53 -12.35 -8.18
C VAL A 522 7.31 -13.00 -7.05
N CYS A 523 7.50 -12.29 -5.94
CA CYS A 523 8.14 -12.82 -4.74
C CYS A 523 7.37 -14.04 -4.18
N ALA A 524 6.03 -13.99 -4.19
CA ALA A 524 5.19 -15.09 -3.75
C ALA A 524 5.27 -16.30 -4.68
N MET A 525 5.40 -16.10 -6.00
CA MET A 525 5.64 -17.21 -6.94
C MET A 525 6.91 -17.99 -6.56
N PHE A 526 8.02 -17.28 -6.32
CA PHE A 526 9.27 -17.90 -5.88
C PHE A 526 9.13 -18.62 -4.54
N LEU A 527 8.47 -17.99 -3.55
CA LEU A 527 8.32 -18.57 -2.22
C LEU A 527 7.46 -19.84 -2.20
N LYS A 528 6.43 -19.90 -3.05
CA LYS A 528 5.51 -21.06 -3.12
C LYS A 528 6.12 -22.24 -3.86
N ASP A 529 6.78 -22.00 -4.99
CA ASP A 529 7.43 -23.04 -5.77
C ASP A 529 8.68 -22.51 -6.48
N PRO A 530 9.86 -22.58 -5.81
CA PRO A 530 11.10 -22.11 -6.39
C PRO A 530 11.51 -22.82 -7.68
N LYS A 531 11.07 -24.07 -7.89
CA LYS A 531 11.43 -24.84 -9.09
C LYS A 531 10.60 -24.38 -10.27
N ASN A 532 9.28 -24.32 -10.12
CA ASN A 532 8.39 -23.81 -11.15
C ASN A 532 8.68 -22.33 -11.47
N PHE A 533 9.06 -21.53 -10.46
CA PHE A 533 9.50 -20.15 -10.68
C PHE A 533 10.68 -20.07 -11.65
N LYS A 534 11.72 -20.90 -11.46
CA LYS A 534 12.85 -20.99 -12.40
C LYS A 534 12.40 -21.37 -13.81
N GLU A 535 11.58 -22.40 -13.95
CA GLU A 535 11.07 -22.84 -15.26
C GLU A 535 10.28 -21.74 -15.99
N ILE A 536 9.46 -20.97 -15.26
CA ILE A 536 8.75 -19.80 -15.81
C ILE A 536 9.73 -18.69 -16.23
N CYS A 537 10.74 -18.42 -15.40
CA CYS A 537 11.77 -17.42 -15.68
C CYS A 537 12.68 -17.83 -16.86
N GLU A 538 12.85 -19.10 -17.15
CA GLU A 538 13.65 -19.56 -18.30
C GLU A 538 12.80 -19.73 -19.58
N SER A 539 11.48 -19.53 -19.49
CA SER A 539 10.59 -19.62 -20.64
C SER A 539 10.52 -18.33 -21.45
N GLU A 540 10.18 -18.46 -22.74
CA GLU A 540 9.98 -17.33 -23.66
C GLU A 540 8.58 -16.69 -23.54
N TYR A 541 7.73 -17.22 -22.67
CA TYR A 541 6.33 -16.78 -22.57
C TYR A 541 6.19 -15.47 -21.78
N VAL A 542 5.18 -14.69 -22.15
CA VAL A 542 4.67 -13.59 -21.32
C VAL A 542 4.06 -14.18 -20.04
N VAL A 543 4.53 -13.68 -18.91
CA VAL A 543 4.14 -14.15 -17.58
C VAL A 543 3.08 -13.22 -17.00
N PHE A 544 1.92 -13.77 -16.71
CA PHE A 544 0.85 -13.11 -15.99
C PHE A 544 0.86 -13.61 -14.55
N THR A 545 1.04 -12.71 -13.59
CA THR A 545 0.93 -13.10 -12.18
C THR A 545 -0.54 -13.12 -11.76
N ASP A 546 -0.94 -14.10 -10.96
CA ASP A 546 -2.22 -14.03 -10.26
C ASP A 546 -2.13 -12.89 -9.21
N PRO A 547 -2.97 -11.84 -9.31
CA PRO A 547 -2.90 -10.65 -8.45
C PRO A 547 -3.29 -10.92 -6.99
N THR A 548 -3.72 -12.15 -6.69
CA THR A 548 -4.02 -12.61 -5.34
C THR A 548 -2.86 -13.36 -4.69
N LEU A 549 -1.74 -13.56 -5.40
CA LEU A 549 -0.59 -14.29 -4.87
C LEU A 549 0.05 -13.59 -3.67
N GLN A 550 0.10 -12.26 -3.66
CA GLN A 550 0.54 -11.47 -2.51
C GLN A 550 -0.23 -11.77 -1.21
N ASN A 551 -1.46 -12.29 -1.27
CA ASN A 551 -2.23 -12.72 -0.08
C ASN A 551 -1.49 -13.82 0.72
N TYR A 552 -0.48 -14.46 0.12
CA TYR A 552 0.43 -15.34 0.84
C TYR A 552 1.13 -14.61 2.01
N PHE A 553 1.59 -13.39 1.80
CA PHE A 553 2.23 -12.60 2.86
C PHE A 553 1.23 -12.19 3.94
N ASP A 554 0.03 -11.78 3.54
CA ASP A 554 -1.06 -11.45 4.47
C ASP A 554 -1.40 -12.66 5.35
N LYS A 555 -1.52 -13.85 4.76
CA LYS A 555 -1.71 -15.09 5.52
C LYS A 555 -0.61 -15.30 6.55
N LEU A 556 0.65 -15.12 6.17
CA LEU A 556 1.78 -15.23 7.11
C LEU A 556 1.72 -14.17 8.22
N TYR A 557 1.29 -12.95 7.90
CA TYR A 557 1.12 -11.85 8.86
C TYR A 557 0.02 -12.16 9.87
N PHE A 558 -1.17 -12.56 9.42
CA PHE A 558 -2.30 -12.91 10.29
C PHE A 558 -2.05 -14.20 11.09
N ASP A 559 -1.31 -15.17 10.54
CA ASP A 559 -0.81 -16.36 11.25
C ASP A 559 0.29 -16.04 12.29
N LYS A 560 0.72 -14.77 12.39
CA LYS A 560 1.83 -14.32 13.25
C LYS A 560 3.18 -14.99 12.90
N LYS A 561 3.36 -15.44 11.66
CA LYS A 561 4.64 -15.99 11.12
C LYS A 561 5.49 -14.91 10.47
N LEU A 562 4.87 -13.87 9.94
CA LEU A 562 5.51 -12.61 9.54
C LEU A 562 5.19 -11.56 10.61
N LYS A 563 6.23 -10.98 11.22
CA LYS A 563 6.08 -9.96 12.28
C LYS A 563 6.93 -8.74 11.98
N PHE A 564 6.33 -7.58 12.19
CA PHE A 564 7.00 -6.29 12.18
C PHE A 564 7.00 -5.77 13.61
N ARG A 565 8.18 -5.44 14.14
CA ARG A 565 8.29 -4.84 15.47
C ARG A 565 8.20 -3.32 15.30
N ILE A 566 7.41 -2.68 16.15
CA ILE A 566 7.41 -1.22 16.24
C ILE A 566 8.76 -0.79 16.81
N GLU A 567 9.38 0.21 16.22
CA GLU A 567 10.64 0.79 16.66
C GLU A 567 10.48 1.54 17.99
N ASP A 568 11.57 1.60 18.75
CA ASP A 568 11.57 2.30 20.04
C ASP A 568 11.50 3.83 19.83
N PHE A 569 10.55 4.45 20.53
CA PHE A 569 10.41 5.90 20.59
C PHE A 569 11.42 6.52 21.53
#